data_AF-X0TEF1-F1
#
_entry.id   AF-X0TEF1-F1
#
_cell.length_a   1.000
_cell.length_b   1.000
_cell.length_c   1.000
_cell.angle_alpha   90.00
_cell.angle_beta   90.00
_cell.angle_gamma   90.00
#
_symmetry.space_group_name_H-M   'P 1'
#
loop_
_entity.id
_entity.type
_entity.pdbx_description
1 polymer ?
#
loop_
_entity_poly.entity_id
_entity_poly.type
_entity_poly.pdbx_seq_one_letter_code
_entity_poly.pdbx_strand_id
1 'polypeptide(L)' 'MSKRNVLIIGAAGRDFHNFNTYYRDNEAYNVVAFTAAQIPDIAGRKYPPELAG' A
#
# COMPACT_ATOMS: atom_id res chain seq x y z
N MET A 1 10.74 -9.90 17.51
CA MET A 1 11.23 -8.58 17.04
C MET A 1 10.02 -7.67 16.86
N SER A 2 10.15 -6.36 17.06
CA SER A 2 9.05 -5.42 16.76
C SER A 2 8.81 -5.38 15.24
N LYS A 3 7.55 -5.44 14.82
CA LYS A 3 7.18 -5.30 13.40
C LYS A 3 7.59 -3.92 12.89
N ARG A 4 8.08 -3.84 11.67
CA ARG A 4 8.42 -2.57 11.02
C ARG A 4 7.18 -1.97 10.39
N ASN A 5 6.77 -0.79 10.88
CA ASN A 5 5.70 -0.02 10.25
C ASN A 5 6.19 0.56 8.93
N VAL A 6 5.45 0.32 7.85
CA VAL A 6 5.80 0.79 6.51
C VAL A 6 4.59 1.39 5.80
N LEU A 7 4.84 2.41 4.99
CA LEU A 7 3.88 3.00 4.06
C LEU A 7 4.33 2.66 2.63
N ILE A 8 3.42 2.23 1.78
CA ILE A 8 3.72 1.88 0.39
C ILE A 8 3.31 3.03 -0.53
N ILE A 9 4.27 3.52 -1.31
CA ILE A 9 4.07 4.55 -2.32
C ILE A 9 4.06 3.87 -3.69
N GLY A 10 3.01 4.04 -4.49
CA GLY A 10 2.95 3.41 -5.80
C GLY A 10 1.85 3.96 -6.70
N ALA A 11 1.82 3.41 -7.91
CA ALA A 11 0.88 3.75 -8.97
C ALA A 11 0.70 2.54 -9.89
N ALA A 12 -0.33 2.58 -10.75
CA ALA A 12 -0.62 1.55 -11.73
C ALA A 12 -0.72 0.12 -11.13
N GLY A 13 -1.11 0.01 -9.86
CA GLY A 13 -1.30 -1.25 -9.16
C GLY A 13 -0.03 -1.94 -8.65
N ARG A 14 1.15 -1.32 -8.80
CA ARG A 14 2.42 -1.91 -8.32
C ARG A 14 2.50 -1.95 -6.79
N ASP A 15 1.93 -0.96 -6.13
CA ASP A 15 1.71 -0.91 -4.69
C ASP A 15 0.93 -2.13 -4.19
N PHE A 16 -0.23 -2.41 -4.79
CA PHE A 16 -1.03 -3.58 -4.44
C PHE A 16 -0.33 -4.89 -4.79
N HIS A 17 0.36 -4.94 -5.94
CA HIS A 17 1.15 -6.12 -6.30
C HIS A 17 2.22 -6.43 -5.26
N ASN A 18 3.04 -5.43 -4.87
CA ASN A 18 4.09 -5.61 -3.87
C ASN A 18 3.50 -5.98 -2.50
N PHE A 19 2.36 -5.38 -2.13
CA PHE A 19 1.65 -5.77 -0.92
C PHE A 19 1.28 -7.25 -0.93
N ASN A 20 0.63 -7.70 -2.01
CA ASN A 20 0.15 -9.08 -2.13
C ASN A 20 1.28 -10.11 -2.22
N THR A 21 2.39 -9.79 -2.88
CA THR A 21 3.47 -10.76 -3.13
C THR A 21 4.56 -10.78 -2.07
N TYR A 22 4.73 -9.71 -1.30
CA TYR A 22 5.84 -9.60 -0.34
C TYR A 22 5.41 -9.23 1.09
N TYR A 23 4.43 -8.35 1.26
CA TYR A 23 4.12 -7.80 2.58
C TYR A 23 2.97 -8.51 3.31
N ARG A 24 1.96 -9.01 2.59
CA ARG A 24 0.69 -9.53 3.15
C ARG A 24 0.88 -10.54 4.29
N ASP A 25 1.73 -11.54 4.06
CA ASP A 25 1.95 -12.65 5.00
C ASP A 25 3.33 -12.57 5.67
N ASN A 26 3.96 -11.39 5.63
CA ASN A 26 5.30 -11.20 6.16
C ASN A 26 5.25 -10.55 7.55
N GLU A 27 5.43 -11.38 8.58
CA GLU A 27 5.35 -10.96 9.98
C GLU A 27 6.37 -9.89 10.38
N ALA A 28 7.43 -9.68 9.59
CA ALA A 28 8.41 -8.62 9.85
C ALA A 28 7.84 -7.21 9.63
N TYR A 29 6.73 -7.09 8.89
CA TYR A 29 6.18 -5.80 8.47
C TYR A 29 4.74 -5.60 8.95
N ASN A 30 4.39 -4.32 9.10
CA ASN A 30 3.03 -3.86 9.33
C ASN A 30 2.76 -2.71 8.35
N VAL A 31 2.01 -2.98 7.27
CA VAL A 31 1.68 -1.96 6.27
C VAL A 31 0.56 -1.09 6.82
N VAL A 32 0.88 0.17 7.13
CA VAL A 32 -0.07 1.07 7.82
C VAL A 32 -0.86 1.96 6.86
N ALA A 33 -0.37 2.14 5.63
CA ALA A 33 -1.01 2.99 4.64
C ALA A 33 -0.46 2.73 3.22
N PHE A 34 -1.27 3.13 2.24
CA PHE A 34 -0.91 3.28 0.83
C PHE A 34 -1.06 4.75 0.43
N THR A 35 -0.21 5.24 -0.46
CA THR A 35 -0.39 6.57 -1.05
C THR A 35 0.08 6.63 -2.49
N ALA A 36 -0.55 7.51 -3.25
CA ALA A 36 -0.12 7.90 -4.58
C ALA A 36 0.05 9.42 -4.70
N ALA A 37 0.25 10.11 -3.56
CA ALA A 37 0.33 11.57 -3.47
C ALA A 37 1.49 12.20 -4.27
N GLN A 38 2.47 11.39 -4.71
CA GLN A 38 3.54 11.84 -5.60
C GLN A 38 3.07 12.16 -7.03
N ILE A 39 1.89 11.69 -7.44
CA ILE A 39 1.33 12.01 -8.76
C ILE A 39 0.47 13.27 -8.64
N PRO A 40 0.68 14.27 -9.51
CA PRO A 40 -0.16 15.47 -9.55
C PRO A 40 -1.65 15.12 -9.68
N ASP A 41 -2.51 15.91 -9.02
CA ASP A 41 -3.97 15.86 -9.16
C ASP A 41 -4.68 14.57 -8.70
N ILE A 42 -4.02 13.65 -7.97
CA ILE A 42 -4.66 12.41 -7.48
C ILE A 42 -4.71 12.25 -5.96
N ALA A 43 -4.24 13.22 -5.19
CA ALA A 43 -4.22 13.14 -3.72
C ALA A 43 -5.60 12.91 -3.08
N GLY A 44 -6.69 13.27 -3.76
CA GLY A 44 -8.07 13.04 -3.32
C GLY A 44 -8.69 11.71 -3.78
N ARG A 45 -8.01 10.92 -4.61
CA ARG A 45 -8.53 9.65 -5.11
C ARG A 45 -8.42 8.57 -4.03
N LYS A 46 -9.55 7.97 -3.67
CA LYS A 46 -9.62 6.81 -2.78
C LYS A 46 -9.61 5.52 -3.59
N TYR A 47 -8.89 4.52 -3.13
CA TYR A 47 -9.00 3.18 -3.69
C TYR A 47 -10.41 2.61 -3.39
N PRO A 48 -11.10 1.98 -4.37
CA PRO A 48 -12.44 1.46 -4.16
C PRO A 48 -12.48 0.46 -2.99
N PRO A 49 -13.38 0.63 -2.00
CA PRO A 49 -13.48 -0.29 -0.86
C PRO A 49 -13.80 -1.73 -1.27
N GLU A 50 -14.57 -1.90 -2.34
CA GLU A 50 -14.93 -3.21 -2.92
C GLU A 50 -13.76 -3.99 -3.52
N LEU A 51 -12.64 -3.31 -3.82
CA LEU A 51 -11.39 -3.92 -4.30
C LEU A 51 -10.33 -3.98 -3.21
N ALA A 52 -10.59 -3.36 -2.05
CA ALA A 52 -9.79 -3.55 -0.86
C ALA A 52 -10.21 -4.92 -0.30
N GLY A 53 -9.28 -5.88 -0.34
CA GLY A 53 -9.54 -7.29 -0.03
C GLY A 53 -10.14 -7.56 1.34
#